data_AF-A0A4R1FT69-F1
#
_entry.id   AF-A0A4R1FT69-F1
#
_cell.length_a   1.000
_cell.length_b   1.000
_cell.length_c   1.000
_cell.angle_alpha   90.00
_cell.angle_beta   90.00
_cell.angle_gamma   90.00
#
_symmetry.space_group_name_H-M   'P 1'
#
loop_
_entity.id
_entity.type
_entity.pdbx_description
1 polymer ?
#
loop_
_entity_poly.entity_id
_entity_poly.type
_entity_poly.pdbx_seq_one_letter_code
_entity_poly.pdbx_strand_id
1 'polypeptide(L)'
;MSNNFNMHFDAKTKQQFAEVLAEYGLTIPQAFKLFANQVIKTKTVPLSFAWQAEQTSLLQDHVLAILQQNQREQAEGKTQKFASLTEMMSDLADE
;
A
#
# COMPACT_ATOMS: atom_id res chain seq x y z
N MET A 1 -10.52 -22.54 19.76
CA MET A 1 -10.41 -21.70 20.98
C MET A 1 -10.82 -20.29 20.62
N SER A 2 -11.84 -19.73 21.27
CA SER A 2 -12.18 -18.30 21.15
C SER A 2 -11.27 -17.51 22.07
N ASN A 3 -10.46 -16.60 21.52
CA ASN A 3 -9.66 -15.68 22.32
C ASN A 3 -10.39 -14.33 22.38
N ASN A 4 -10.50 -13.74 23.57
CA ASN A 4 -11.17 -12.44 23.74
C ASN A 4 -10.26 -11.31 23.27
N PHE A 5 -10.81 -10.41 22.46
CA PHE A 5 -10.14 -9.21 22.00
C PHE A 5 -10.75 -8.00 22.70
N ASN A 6 -9.96 -7.33 23.54
CA ASN A 6 -10.37 -6.10 24.21
C ASN A 6 -9.74 -4.89 23.53
N MET A 7 -10.54 -3.88 23.22
CA MET A 7 -10.11 -2.67 22.53
C MET A 7 -10.56 -1.44 23.30
N HIS A 8 -9.64 -0.50 23.48
CA HIS A 8 -9.89 0.77 24.16
C HIS A 8 -10.19 1.87 23.14
N PHE A 9 -11.20 2.66 23.43
CA PHE A 9 -11.59 3.87 22.69
C PHE A 9 -11.84 4.99 23.69
N ASP A 10 -11.64 6.24 23.25
CA ASP A 10 -12.25 7.34 23.96
C ASP A 10 -13.78 7.26 23.84
N ALA A 11 -14.48 7.79 24.84
CA ALA A 11 -15.93 7.67 24.94
C ALA A 11 -16.67 8.30 23.75
N LYS A 12 -16.15 9.42 23.23
CA LYS A 12 -16.77 10.16 22.13
C LYS A 12 -16.65 9.39 20.81
N THR A 13 -15.45 8.92 20.47
CA THR A 13 -15.22 8.11 19.27
C THR A 13 -16.02 6.82 19.31
N LYS A 14 -16.09 6.15 20.48
CA LYS A 14 -16.91 4.93 20.61
C LYS A 14 -18.39 5.21 20.33
N GLN A 15 -18.92 6.31 20.85
CA GLN A 15 -20.31 6.69 20.63
C GLN A 15 -20.56 7.01 19.14
N GLN A 16 -19.76 7.89 18.55
CA GLN A 16 -19.89 8.27 17.14
C GLN A 16 -19.75 7.07 16.21
N PHE A 17 -18.80 6.17 16.50
CA PHE A 17 -18.63 4.94 15.73
C PHE A 17 -19.84 4.00 15.87
N ALA A 18 -20.41 3.87 17.07
CA ALA A 18 -21.61 3.07 17.28
C ALA A 18 -22.83 3.63 16.53
N GLU A 19 -23.01 4.95 16.52
CA GLU A 19 -24.08 5.63 15.78
C GLU A 19 -24.01 5.33 14.28
N VAL A 20 -22.82 5.52 13.67
CA VAL A 20 -22.61 5.20 12.25
C VAL A 20 -22.88 3.74 11.97
N LEU A 21 -22.36 2.81 12.79
CA LEU A 21 -22.59 1.38 12.56
C LEU A 21 -24.07 0.97 12.71
N ALA A 22 -24.81 1.65 13.59
CA ALA A 22 -26.23 1.39 13.78
C ALA A 22 -27.05 1.71 12.53
N GLU A 23 -26.66 2.71 11.73
CA GLU A 23 -27.28 3.00 10.42
C GLU A 23 -27.17 1.82 9.45
N TYR A 24 -26.10 1.04 9.56
CA TYR A 24 -25.90 -0.20 8.80
C TYR A 24 -26.45 -1.44 9.50
N GLY A 25 -27.11 -1.30 10.66
CA GLY A 25 -27.63 -2.42 11.45
C GLY A 25 -26.52 -3.28 12.08
N LEU A 26 -25.32 -2.73 12.26
CA LEU A 26 -24.16 -3.44 12.79
C LEU A 26 -23.82 -3.01 14.21
N THR A 27 -23.35 -3.96 15.01
CA THR A 27 -22.69 -3.69 16.29
C THR A 27 -21.17 -3.55 16.10
N ILE A 28 -20.50 -2.87 17.03
CA ILE A 28 -19.04 -2.72 17.03
C ILE A 28 -18.30 -4.06 16.82
N PRO A 29 -18.58 -5.14 17.59
CA PRO A 29 -17.88 -6.41 17.41
C PRO A 29 -18.13 -7.05 16.03
N GLN A 30 -19.33 -6.90 15.47
CA GLN A 30 -19.66 -7.40 14.14
C GLN A 30 -18.87 -6.65 13.07
N ALA A 31 -18.84 -5.32 13.14
CA ALA A 31 -18.06 -4.49 12.23
C ALA A 31 -16.57 -4.83 12.29
N PHE A 32 -16.01 -5.00 13.50
CA PHE A 32 -14.61 -5.43 13.66
C PHE A 32 -14.33 -6.81 13.06
N LYS A 33 -15.25 -7.77 13.22
CA LYS A 33 -15.13 -9.09 12.61
C LYS A 33 -15.14 -9.01 11.08
N LEU A 34 -16.00 -8.17 10.51
CA LEU A 34 -16.04 -7.93 9.06
C LEU A 34 -14.76 -7.27 8.55
N PHE A 35 -14.27 -6.25 9.26
CA PHE A 35 -13.00 -5.60 8.98
C PHE A 35 -11.85 -6.63 8.98
N ALA A 36 -11.72 -7.43 10.04
CA ALA A 36 -10.67 -8.45 10.14
C ALA A 36 -10.77 -9.48 9.00
N ASN A 37 -11.99 -9.94 8.68
CA ASN A 37 -12.21 -10.86 7.57
C ASN A 37 -11.81 -10.25 6.23
N GLN A 38 -12.08 -8.96 6.01
CA GLN A 38 -11.68 -8.26 4.80
C GLN A 38 -10.15 -8.23 4.69
N VAL A 39 -9.45 -7.81 5.76
CA VAL A 39 -7.98 -7.77 5.77
C VAL A 39 -7.37 -9.15 5.51
N ILE A 40 -7.91 -10.20 6.11
CA ILE A 40 -7.42 -11.57 5.93
C ILE A 40 -7.57 -12.04 4.47
N LYS A 41 -8.70 -11.70 3.84
CA LYS A 41 -9.02 -12.10 2.46
C LYS A 41 -8.23 -11.32 1.43
N THR A 42 -8.15 -10.01 1.57
CA THR A 42 -7.50 -9.15 0.57
C THR A 42 -5.99 -9.02 0.78
N LYS A 43 -5.49 -9.41 1.96
CA LYS A 43 -4.11 -9.14 2.40
C LYS A 43 -3.77 -7.65 2.40
N THR A 44 -4.78 -6.78 2.45
CA THR A 44 -4.64 -5.33 2.46
C THR A 44 -5.50 -4.73 3.56
N VAL A 45 -5.03 -3.64 4.16
CA VAL A 45 -5.80 -2.90 5.17
C VAL A 45 -6.65 -1.86 4.44
N PRO A 46 -8.00 -1.94 4.48
CA PRO A 46 -8.90 -1.06 3.73
C PRO A 46 -9.04 0.31 4.44
N LEU A 47 -7.93 1.00 4.64
CA LEU A 47 -7.88 2.36 5.16
C LEU A 47 -7.31 3.26 4.08
N SER A 48 -7.94 4.43 3.92
CA SER A 48 -7.43 5.44 2.98
C SER A 48 -6.29 6.20 3.64
N PHE A 49 -5.04 5.82 3.35
CA PHE A 49 -3.85 6.56 3.78
C PHE A 49 -3.50 7.70 2.81
N ALA A 50 -4.51 8.49 2.42
CA ALA A 50 -4.35 9.56 1.42
C ALA A 50 -3.39 10.68 1.87
N TRP A 51 -3.06 10.76 3.16
CA TRP A 51 -2.11 11.72 3.70
C TRP A 51 -0.63 11.42 3.32
N GLN A 52 -0.31 10.21 2.87
CA GLN A 52 1.01 9.84 2.31
C GLN A 52 1.06 9.88 0.78
N ALA A 53 -0.06 10.17 0.11
CA ALA A 53 -0.12 10.20 -1.34
C ALA A 53 0.78 11.31 -1.93
N GLU A 54 1.00 12.41 -1.21
CA GLU A 54 1.97 13.44 -1.61
C GLU A 54 3.41 12.92 -1.67
N GLN A 55 3.81 12.00 -0.79
CA GLN A 55 5.16 11.39 -0.83
C GLN A 55 5.27 10.29 -1.89
N THR A 56 4.18 9.58 -2.17
CA THR A 56 4.15 8.54 -3.22
C THR A 56 4.11 9.17 -4.62
N SER A 57 3.51 10.35 -4.78
CA SER A 57 3.54 11.14 -6.03
C SER A 57 4.95 11.49 -6.45
N LEU A 58 5.81 11.92 -5.51
CA LEU A 58 7.21 12.28 -5.82
C LEU A 58 8.03 11.08 -6.33
N LEU A 59 7.80 9.90 -5.74
CA LEU A 59 8.42 8.66 -6.22
C LEU A 59 7.86 8.26 -7.59
N GLN A 60 6.56 8.46 -7.83
CA GLN A 60 5.95 8.22 -9.14
C GLN A 60 6.50 9.13 -10.22
N ASP A 61 6.66 10.43 -9.95
CA ASP A 61 7.18 11.39 -10.91
C ASP A 61 8.63 11.11 -11.29
N HIS A 62 9.48 10.80 -10.30
CA HIS A 62 10.88 10.44 -10.55
C HIS A 62 11.01 9.13 -11.32
N VAL A 63 10.22 8.11 -10.98
CA VAL A 63 10.18 6.85 -11.73
C VAL A 63 9.66 7.07 -13.15
N LEU A 64 8.65 7.92 -13.35
CA LEU A 64 8.14 8.25 -14.67
C LEU A 64 9.21 8.94 -15.54
N ALA A 65 9.97 9.86 -14.96
CA ALA A 65 11.05 10.57 -15.65
C ALA A 65 12.15 9.62 -16.10
N ILE A 66 12.59 8.70 -15.22
CA ILE A 66 13.58 7.66 -15.56
C ILE A 66 13.06 6.76 -16.67
N LEU A 67 11.80 6.30 -16.60
CA LEU A 67 11.22 5.44 -17.63
C LEU A 67 11.12 6.14 -18.99
N GLN A 68 10.75 7.43 -19.02
CA GLN A 68 10.74 8.21 -20.26
C GLN A 68 12.14 8.40 -20.84
N GLN A 69 13.13 8.65 -19.99
CA GLN A 69 14.53 8.75 -20.41
C GLN A 69 15.02 7.43 -21.01
N ASN A 70 14.80 6.31 -20.32
CA ASN A 70 15.17 4.97 -20.80
C ASN A 70 14.51 4.64 -22.15
N GLN A 71 13.25 5.03 -22.37
CA GLN A 71 12.59 4.84 -23.66
C GLN A 71 13.22 5.65 -24.79
N ARG A 72 13.69 6.88 -24.52
CA ARG A 72 14.42 7.69 -25.51
C ARG A 72 15.79 7.08 -25.82
N GLU A 73 16.53 6.65 -24.80
CA GLU A 73 17.81 5.97 -24.96
C GLU A 73 17.68 4.65 -25.73
N GLN A 74 16.57 3.94 -25.56
CA GLN A 74 16.20 2.80 -26.40
C GLN A 74 15.96 3.18 -27.86
N ALA A 75 15.20 4.26 -28.12
CA ALA A 75 14.95 4.74 -29.48
C ALA A 75 16.22 5.25 -30.18
N GLU A 76 17.15 5.83 -29.42
CA GLU A 76 18.46 6.30 -29.89
C GLU A 76 19.52 5.19 -29.97
N GLY A 77 19.20 3.97 -29.52
CA GLY A 77 20.11 2.82 -29.55
C GLY A 77 21.25 2.86 -28.53
N LYS A 78 21.17 3.74 -27.52
CA LYS A 78 22.15 3.88 -26.42
C LYS A 78 21.89 2.94 -25.24
N THR A 79 21.16 1.86 -25.47
CA THR A 79 20.81 0.92 -24.40
C THR A 79 21.97 -0.01 -24.09
N GLN A 80 22.38 -0.08 -22.82
CA GLN A 80 23.25 -1.16 -22.36
C GLN A 80 22.44 -2.48 -22.36
N LYS A 81 23.00 -3.50 -23.00
CA LYS A 81 22.45 -4.85 -23.02
C LYS A 81 23.45 -5.76 -22.35
N PHE A 82 23.00 -6.47 -21.34
CA PHE A 82 23.78 -7.50 -20.67
C PHE A 82 23.37 -8.86 -21.23
N ALA A 83 24.34 -9.74 -21.47
CA ALA A 83 24.07 -11.10 -21.96
C ALA A 83 23.57 -12.01 -20.84
N SER A 84 23.83 -11.68 -19.56
CA SER A 84 23.35 -12.43 -18.41
C SER A 84 23.13 -11.56 -17.16
N LEU A 85 22.30 -12.05 -16.24
CA LEU A 85 22.10 -11.45 -14.92
C LEU A 85 23.41 -11.32 -14.12
N THR A 86 24.35 -12.26 -14.30
CA THR A 86 25.65 -12.23 -13.61
C THR A 86 26.52 -11.08 -14.10
N GLU A 87 26.51 -10.81 -15.40
CA GLU A 87 27.24 -9.70 -16.02
C GLU A 87 26.67 -8.35 -15.57
N MET A 88 25.35 -8.22 -15.58
CA MET A 88 24.65 -7.04 -15.06
C MET A 88 25.01 -6.74 -13.59
N MET A 89 25.06 -7.76 -12.73
CA MET A 89 25.37 -7.58 -11.31
C MET A 89 26.84 -7.24 -11.06
N SER A 90 27.76 -7.67 -11.94
CA SER A 90 29.18 -7.28 -11.85
C SER A 90 29.37 -5.82 -12.21
N ASP A 91 28.75 -5.36 -13.29
CA ASP A 91 28.84 -3.97 -13.77
C ASP A 91 28.29 -2.98 -12.72
N LEU A 92 27.15 -3.32 -12.11
CA LEU A 92 26.54 -2.54 -11.02
C LEU A 92 27.33 -2.57 -9.69
N ALA A 93 28.22 -3.53 -9.51
CA ALA A 93 29.07 -3.63 -8.32
C ALA A 93 30.40 -2.90 -8.48
N ASP A 94 30.79 -2.59 -9.72
CA ASP A 94 32.02 -1.89 -10.08
C ASP A 94 31.82 -0.37 -10.27
N GLU A 95 30.57 0.14 -10.22
CA GLU A 95 30.19 1.56 -10.06
C GLU A 95 30.16 2.01 -8.59
#